data_AF-A0A1Z4JB43-F1
#
_entry.id   AF-A0A1Z4JB43-F1
#
_cell.length_a   1.000
_cell.length_b   1.000
_cell.length_c   1.000
_cell.angle_alpha   90.00
_cell.angle_beta   90.00
_cell.angle_gamma   90.00
#
_symmetry.space_group_name_H-M   'P 1'
#
loop_
_entity.id
_entity.type
_entity.pdbx_description
1 polymer ?
#
loop_
_entity_poly.entity_id
_entity_poly.type
_entity_poly.pdbx_seq_one_letter_code
_entity_poly.pdbx_strand_id
1 'polypeptide(L)'
;MKKSWLTIAVLTNLLAVSARAENSQQLQEFRSTKTCYGCDLTNTSLANLDLSNAKLINTSLFGTDFRGTNLSGANLSGIQAGELIVNARSSERRISDFSGVNFTGADISRASLSRAILAQANFTNAYLLNTDFGSARLVGAVFQGATLGNTFFGGADLTGANFTNQPLVGVYLRNARLDNAQLAGVRFDSSDLTNAVFRNADLRGASFTSTTIANADFSGARLDSDTVAQLCQTAGGSNTLTNTDTRVSLGCR
;
A
#
# COMPACT_ATOMS: atom_id res chain seq x y z
N MET A 1 53.89 -47.07 -35.25
CA MET A 1 52.47 -47.04 -34.80
C MET A 1 52.41 -46.33 -33.44
N LYS A 2 51.42 -45.44 -33.27
CA LYS A 2 51.23 -44.41 -32.21
C LYS A 2 52.04 -43.11 -32.41
N LYS A 3 51.36 -42.07 -32.93
CA LYS A 3 51.70 -40.66 -32.71
C LYS A 3 50.41 -39.91 -32.34
N SER A 4 50.47 -39.29 -31.18
CA SER A 4 49.48 -38.39 -30.57
C SER A 4 49.29 -37.14 -31.42
N TRP A 5 48.05 -36.69 -31.60
CA TRP A 5 47.73 -35.34 -32.05
C TRP A 5 46.75 -34.74 -31.04
N LEU A 6 47.26 -33.80 -30.24
CA LEU A 6 46.45 -32.88 -29.46
C LEU A 6 45.73 -31.93 -30.44
N THR A 7 44.40 -31.96 -30.46
CA THR A 7 43.62 -30.83 -30.97
C THR A 7 43.30 -29.90 -29.81
N ILE A 8 43.97 -28.75 -29.78
CA ILE A 8 43.67 -27.63 -28.89
C ILE A 8 42.36 -27.02 -29.39
N ALA A 9 41.25 -27.29 -28.69
CA ALA A 9 40.02 -26.52 -28.85
C ALA A 9 40.16 -25.23 -28.04
N VAL A 10 40.51 -24.14 -28.71
CA VAL A 10 40.34 -22.78 -28.17
C VAL A 10 38.85 -22.52 -28.08
N LEU A 11 38.26 -22.75 -26.90
CA LEU A 11 36.91 -22.30 -26.58
C LEU A 11 36.97 -20.78 -26.43
N THR A 12 36.62 -20.10 -27.52
CA THR A 12 36.41 -18.66 -27.56
C THR A 12 35.29 -18.30 -26.59
N ASN A 13 35.70 -17.61 -25.54
CA ASN A 13 34.85 -17.01 -24.54
C ASN A 13 34.09 -15.83 -25.19
N LEU A 14 32.97 -16.11 -25.87
CA LEU A 14 32.06 -15.08 -26.34
C LEU A 14 31.01 -14.82 -25.27
N LEU A 15 31.25 -13.74 -24.53
CA LEU A 15 30.30 -13.02 -23.69
C LEU A 15 29.10 -12.59 -24.54
N ALA A 16 28.10 -13.47 -24.64
CA ALA A 16 26.72 -13.08 -24.83
C ALA A 16 26.05 -13.08 -23.44
N VAL A 17 26.28 -12.01 -22.67
CA VAL A 17 25.54 -11.73 -21.44
C VAL A 17 24.13 -11.33 -21.86
N SER A 18 23.28 -12.34 -22.08
CA SER A 18 21.84 -12.17 -22.29
C SER A 18 21.11 -12.57 -21.00
N ALA A 19 20.88 -11.58 -20.14
CA ALA A 19 19.70 -11.43 -19.25
C ALA A 19 18.98 -12.70 -18.73
N ARG A 20 19.69 -13.71 -18.19
CA ARG A 20 19.10 -14.89 -17.51
C ARG A 20 20.05 -15.47 -16.46
N ALA A 21 20.11 -14.85 -15.29
CA ALA A 21 20.68 -15.46 -14.09
C ALA A 21 20.16 -14.80 -12.79
N GLU A 22 18.84 -14.68 -12.60
CA GLU A 22 18.29 -14.28 -11.30
C GLU A 22 17.87 -15.51 -10.49
N ASN A 23 18.81 -15.96 -9.66
CA ASN A 23 18.64 -16.71 -8.41
C ASN A 23 17.67 -17.91 -8.37
N SER A 24 17.79 -18.82 -9.35
CA SER A 24 16.92 -20.00 -9.46
C SER A 24 16.93 -20.91 -8.22
N GLN A 25 18.05 -21.01 -7.50
CA GLN A 25 18.12 -21.85 -6.29
C GLN A 25 17.36 -21.22 -5.11
N GLN A 26 17.55 -19.94 -4.81
CA GLN A 26 16.79 -19.25 -3.75
C GLN A 26 15.29 -19.21 -4.07
N LEU A 27 14.93 -19.00 -5.33
CA LEU A 27 13.53 -19.05 -5.76
C LEU A 27 12.93 -20.46 -5.63
N GLN A 28 13.68 -21.51 -5.97
CA GLN A 28 13.23 -22.91 -5.80
C GLN A 28 13.08 -23.28 -4.33
N GLU A 29 14.04 -22.90 -3.49
CA GLU A 29 13.99 -23.09 -2.04
C GLU A 29 12.83 -22.30 -1.43
N PHE A 30 12.62 -21.05 -1.82
CA PHE A 30 11.49 -20.27 -1.36
C PHE A 30 10.16 -20.90 -1.78
N ARG A 31 10.04 -21.40 -3.02
CA ARG A 31 8.83 -22.07 -3.50
C ARG A 31 8.49 -23.34 -2.73
N SER A 32 9.50 -24.07 -2.22
CA SER A 32 9.27 -25.28 -1.44
C SER A 32 9.03 -24.99 0.05
N THR A 33 9.70 -23.98 0.60
CA THR A 33 9.69 -23.69 2.05
C THR A 33 8.74 -22.56 2.46
N LYS A 34 8.28 -21.75 1.50
CA LYS A 34 7.64 -20.43 1.72
C LYS A 34 8.43 -19.53 2.68
N THR A 35 9.73 -19.73 2.79
CA THR A 35 10.57 -19.06 3.78
C THR A 35 11.83 -18.52 3.12
N CYS A 36 12.12 -17.27 3.41
CA CYS A 36 13.27 -16.55 2.92
C CYS A 36 13.62 -15.46 3.95
N TYR A 37 14.86 -15.50 4.44
CA TYR A 37 15.41 -14.49 5.35
C TYR A 37 16.59 -13.84 4.65
N GLY A 38 16.48 -12.55 4.31
CA GLY A 38 17.59 -11.83 3.68
C GLY A 38 17.93 -12.25 2.25
N CYS A 39 17.10 -13.07 1.58
CA CYS A 39 17.38 -13.49 0.21
C CYS A 39 17.09 -12.37 -0.80
N ASP A 40 17.58 -12.58 -2.01
CA ASP A 40 17.38 -11.66 -3.12
C ASP A 40 16.46 -12.31 -4.16
N LEU A 41 15.24 -11.79 -4.22
CA LEU A 41 14.20 -12.17 -5.16
C LEU A 41 13.88 -11.01 -6.14
N THR A 42 14.82 -10.08 -6.31
CA THR A 42 14.71 -8.96 -7.25
C THR A 42 14.33 -9.45 -8.66
N ASN A 43 13.40 -8.75 -9.29
CA ASN A 43 12.83 -9.03 -10.62
C ASN A 43 12.28 -10.46 -10.82
N THR A 44 12.01 -11.20 -9.73
CA THR A 44 11.40 -12.52 -9.84
C THR A 44 9.89 -12.43 -10.07
N SER A 45 9.33 -13.46 -10.69
CA SER A 45 7.88 -13.60 -10.78
C SER A 45 7.37 -14.57 -9.72
N LEU A 46 6.56 -14.03 -8.82
CA LEU A 46 5.77 -14.75 -7.81
C LEU A 46 4.27 -14.73 -8.14
N ALA A 47 3.93 -14.27 -9.35
CA ALA A 47 2.56 -14.10 -9.78
C ALA A 47 1.75 -15.41 -9.69
N ASN A 48 0.49 -15.29 -9.28
CA ASN A 48 -0.49 -16.36 -9.16
C ASN A 48 -0.09 -17.50 -8.20
N LEU A 49 0.93 -17.30 -7.35
CA LEU A 49 1.31 -18.28 -6.35
C LEU A 49 0.44 -18.15 -5.09
N ASP A 50 0.23 -19.28 -4.41
CA ASP A 50 -0.24 -19.27 -3.03
C ASP A 50 0.96 -19.21 -2.09
N LEU A 51 1.24 -18.01 -1.59
CA LEU A 51 2.26 -17.69 -0.60
C LEU A 51 1.63 -17.26 0.73
N SER A 52 0.41 -17.72 1.02
CA SER A 52 -0.21 -17.49 2.32
C SER A 52 0.73 -17.97 3.44
N ASN A 53 0.84 -17.16 4.49
CA ASN A 53 1.72 -17.34 5.64
C ASN A 53 3.23 -17.46 5.30
N ALA A 54 3.65 -17.06 4.10
CA ALA A 54 5.06 -17.06 3.73
C ALA A 54 5.87 -16.09 4.61
N LYS A 55 7.15 -16.38 4.78
CA LYS A 55 8.12 -15.53 5.50
C LYS A 55 9.11 -14.99 4.49
N LEU A 56 9.02 -13.70 4.18
CA LEU A 56 9.89 -12.94 3.29
C LEU A 56 10.50 -11.79 4.10
N ILE A 57 11.32 -12.14 5.09
CA ILE A 57 11.79 -11.18 6.10
C ILE A 57 13.13 -10.61 5.66
N ASN A 58 13.26 -9.28 5.66
CA ASN A 58 14.45 -8.58 5.18
C ASN A 58 14.85 -8.95 3.74
N THR A 59 13.90 -9.38 2.91
CA THR A 59 14.12 -9.84 1.54
C THR A 59 14.15 -8.66 0.56
N SER A 60 15.05 -8.70 -0.43
CA SER A 60 15.01 -7.78 -1.57
C SER A 60 13.96 -8.23 -2.57
N LEU A 61 12.97 -7.39 -2.81
CA LEU A 61 11.81 -7.67 -3.67
C LEU A 61 11.63 -6.62 -4.78
N PHE A 62 12.69 -5.87 -5.09
CA PHE A 62 12.63 -4.82 -6.11
C PHE A 62 12.17 -5.39 -7.45
N GLY A 63 11.14 -4.78 -8.05
CA GLY A 63 10.58 -5.24 -9.32
C GLY A 63 9.93 -6.62 -9.30
N THR A 64 9.72 -7.22 -8.11
CA THR A 64 9.07 -8.52 -7.99
C THR A 64 7.61 -8.42 -8.39
N ASP A 65 7.18 -9.34 -9.24
CA ASP A 65 5.81 -9.42 -9.73
C ASP A 65 4.96 -10.30 -8.81
N PHE A 66 4.01 -9.67 -8.11
CA PHE A 66 3.07 -10.30 -7.20
C PHE A 66 1.64 -10.35 -7.73
N ARG A 67 1.41 -10.13 -9.03
CA ARG A 67 0.06 -10.15 -9.61
C ARG A 67 -0.69 -11.44 -9.32
N GLY A 68 -1.90 -11.33 -8.76
CA GLY A 68 -2.78 -12.45 -8.45
C GLY A 68 -2.23 -13.40 -7.36
N THR A 69 -1.21 -12.98 -6.61
CA THR A 69 -0.60 -13.77 -5.53
C THR A 69 -1.47 -13.72 -4.29
N ASN A 70 -1.57 -14.83 -3.57
CA ASN A 70 -2.09 -14.86 -2.21
C ASN A 70 -0.92 -14.76 -1.22
N LEU A 71 -0.80 -13.65 -0.52
CA LEU A 71 0.13 -13.36 0.58
C LEU A 71 -0.63 -13.12 1.90
N SER A 72 -1.84 -13.65 2.03
CA SER A 72 -2.60 -13.53 3.27
C SER A 72 -1.81 -14.10 4.47
N GLY A 73 -1.72 -13.31 5.54
CA GLY A 73 -0.96 -13.63 6.75
C GLY A 73 0.56 -13.73 6.56
N ALA A 74 1.10 -13.38 5.39
CA ALA A 74 2.53 -13.45 5.14
C ALA A 74 3.29 -12.40 5.96
N ASN A 75 4.54 -12.71 6.31
CA ASN A 75 5.45 -11.78 6.98
C ASN A 75 6.46 -11.21 5.99
N LEU A 76 6.27 -9.94 5.65
CA LEU A 76 7.10 -9.13 4.76
C LEU A 76 7.77 -7.99 5.56
N SER A 77 8.07 -8.23 6.84
CA SER A 77 8.72 -7.23 7.67
C SER A 77 10.13 -6.92 7.19
N GLY A 78 10.47 -5.64 7.13
CA GLY A 78 11.80 -5.16 6.75
C GLY A 78 12.20 -5.41 5.29
N ILE A 79 11.26 -5.79 4.42
CA ILE A 79 11.58 -5.95 2.99
C ILE A 79 12.10 -4.66 2.39
N GLN A 80 12.95 -4.80 1.38
CA GLN A 80 13.39 -3.71 0.52
C GLN A 80 12.81 -3.96 -0.86
N ALA A 81 11.69 -3.29 -1.16
CA ALA A 81 10.99 -3.54 -2.40
C ALA A 81 10.91 -2.32 -3.29
N GLY A 82 10.88 -1.11 -2.71
CA GLY A 82 10.67 0.11 -3.49
C GLY A 82 9.44 -0.06 -4.40
N GLU A 83 9.69 -0.21 -5.70
CA GLU A 83 8.67 -0.53 -6.70
C GLU A 83 8.23 -2.01 -6.64
N LEU A 84 7.15 -2.28 -5.88
CA LEU A 84 6.38 -3.52 -6.00
C LEU A 84 5.35 -3.41 -7.12
N ILE A 85 5.27 -4.45 -7.97
CA ILE A 85 4.23 -4.59 -8.98
C ILE A 85 3.22 -5.62 -8.48
N VAL A 86 2.08 -5.16 -7.97
CA VAL A 86 1.01 -6.08 -7.55
C VAL A 86 -0.23 -6.04 -8.45
N ASN A 87 -0.29 -5.08 -9.37
CA ASN A 87 -1.41 -4.91 -10.28
C ASN A 87 -1.07 -5.31 -11.70
N ALA A 88 -2.01 -6.06 -12.25
CA ALA A 88 -2.08 -6.39 -13.64
C ALA A 88 -2.75 -5.29 -14.45
N ARG A 89 -2.53 -5.32 -15.77
CA ARG A 89 -3.41 -4.65 -16.73
C ARG A 89 -4.86 -5.10 -16.48
N SER A 90 -5.82 -4.25 -16.84
CA SER A 90 -7.27 -4.40 -16.58
C SER A 90 -7.92 -5.73 -17.00
N SER A 91 -7.19 -6.59 -17.72
CA SER A 91 -7.62 -7.89 -18.23
C SER A 91 -7.33 -9.10 -17.33
N GLU A 92 -6.54 -8.99 -16.25
CA GLU A 92 -6.29 -10.14 -15.36
C GLU A 92 -7.38 -10.28 -14.28
N ARG A 93 -7.96 -11.49 -14.18
CA ARG A 93 -9.12 -11.80 -13.32
C ARG A 93 -8.80 -11.95 -11.82
N ARG A 94 -7.53 -11.98 -11.42
CA ARG A 94 -7.12 -12.33 -10.05
C ARG A 94 -6.59 -11.11 -9.31
N ILE A 95 -7.27 -10.74 -8.24
CA ILE A 95 -6.84 -9.70 -7.31
C ILE A 95 -5.77 -10.30 -6.38
N SER A 96 -4.69 -9.55 -6.14
CA SER A 96 -3.66 -9.94 -5.18
C SER A 96 -4.18 -9.76 -3.74
N ASP A 97 -4.06 -10.80 -2.92
CA ASP A 97 -4.56 -10.81 -1.54
C ASP A 97 -3.40 -10.73 -0.56
N PHE A 98 -3.36 -9.66 0.22
CA PHE A 98 -2.40 -9.34 1.25
C PHE A 98 -3.10 -9.16 2.61
N SER A 99 -4.26 -9.79 2.82
CA SER A 99 -5.00 -9.70 4.07
C SER A 99 -4.13 -10.14 5.26
N GLY A 100 -4.01 -9.31 6.29
CA GLY A 100 -3.22 -9.62 7.49
C GLY A 100 -1.71 -9.67 7.25
N VAL A 101 -1.21 -9.19 6.12
CA VAL A 101 0.24 -9.16 5.84
C VAL A 101 0.95 -8.25 6.84
N ASN A 102 2.15 -8.64 7.26
CA ASN A 102 3.02 -7.81 8.08
C ASN A 102 4.07 -7.09 7.22
N PHE A 103 3.92 -5.78 7.04
CA PHE A 103 4.89 -4.88 6.40
C PHE A 103 5.64 -4.01 7.44
N THR A 104 5.74 -4.45 8.70
CA THR A 104 6.42 -3.67 9.74
C THR A 104 7.84 -3.32 9.31
N GLY A 105 8.17 -2.01 9.30
CA GLY A 105 9.49 -1.51 8.91
C GLY A 105 9.87 -1.75 7.44
N ALA A 106 8.94 -2.20 6.58
CA ALA A 106 9.21 -2.42 5.17
C ALA A 106 9.40 -1.11 4.41
N ASP A 107 10.27 -1.11 3.40
CA ASP A 107 10.32 -0.05 2.40
C ASP A 107 9.63 -0.50 1.11
N ILE A 108 8.41 0.02 0.93
CA ILE A 108 7.58 -0.16 -0.26
C ILE A 108 7.25 1.20 -0.90
N SER A 109 8.16 2.17 -0.74
CA SER A 109 8.04 3.48 -1.36
C SER A 109 7.96 3.34 -2.87
N ARG A 110 6.97 3.99 -3.51
CA ARG A 110 6.65 3.89 -4.94
C ARG A 110 6.04 2.55 -5.41
N ALA A 111 5.70 1.64 -4.49
CA ALA A 111 4.92 0.47 -4.84
C ALA A 111 3.53 0.83 -5.38
N SER A 112 3.02 0.04 -6.32
CA SER A 112 1.61 0.11 -6.73
C SER A 112 0.83 -1.06 -6.15
N LEU A 113 0.05 -0.75 -5.11
CA LEU A 113 -0.90 -1.58 -4.36
C LEU A 113 -2.37 -1.24 -4.65
N SER A 114 -2.63 -0.53 -5.76
CA SER A 114 -3.99 -0.20 -6.19
C SER A 114 -4.87 -1.46 -6.24
N ARG A 115 -6.16 -1.39 -5.89
CA ARG A 115 -7.11 -2.52 -5.99
C ARG A 115 -6.76 -3.80 -5.21
N ALA A 116 -5.62 -3.85 -4.51
CA ALA A 116 -5.22 -5.02 -3.73
C ALA A 116 -6.12 -5.18 -2.51
N ILE A 117 -6.23 -6.41 -2.03
CA ILE A 117 -6.88 -6.70 -0.75
C ILE A 117 -5.80 -6.63 0.33
N LEU A 118 -5.91 -5.69 1.25
CA LEU A 118 -4.96 -5.41 2.33
C LEU A 118 -5.68 -5.28 3.68
N ALA A 119 -6.79 -6.01 3.85
CA ALA A 119 -7.57 -5.97 5.08
C ALA A 119 -6.70 -6.41 6.26
N GLN A 120 -6.70 -5.65 7.35
CA GLN A 120 -5.88 -5.90 8.55
C GLN A 120 -4.36 -5.95 8.30
N ALA A 121 -3.87 -5.40 7.18
CA ALA A 121 -2.44 -5.29 6.93
C ALA A 121 -1.76 -4.36 7.95
N ASN A 122 -0.56 -4.73 8.38
CA ASN A 122 0.23 -3.98 9.35
C ASN A 122 1.37 -3.23 8.65
N PHE A 123 1.26 -1.91 8.53
CA PHE A 123 2.29 -1.01 7.98
C PHE A 123 3.03 -0.22 9.06
N THR A 124 3.08 -0.72 10.30
CA THR A 124 3.73 -0.01 11.40
C THR A 124 5.19 0.30 11.05
N ASN A 125 5.58 1.57 11.16
CA ASN A 125 6.91 2.08 10.80
C ASN A 125 7.34 1.80 9.34
N ALA A 126 6.41 1.52 8.42
CA ALA A 126 6.75 1.30 7.01
C ALA A 126 7.05 2.62 6.28
N TYR A 127 7.90 2.56 5.24
CA TYR A 127 8.15 3.67 4.32
C TYR A 127 7.23 3.52 3.10
N LEU A 128 6.30 4.47 2.96
CA LEU A 128 5.19 4.44 1.99
C LEU A 128 5.17 5.68 1.07
N LEU A 129 6.32 6.33 0.89
CA LEU A 129 6.40 7.56 0.11
C LEU A 129 6.02 7.27 -1.34
N ASN A 130 5.08 8.05 -1.88
CA ASN A 130 4.55 7.90 -3.24
C ASN A 130 3.96 6.50 -3.54
N THR A 131 3.56 5.74 -2.53
CA THR A 131 2.88 4.45 -2.71
C THR A 131 1.44 4.68 -3.20
N ASP A 132 0.99 3.84 -4.12
CA ASP A 132 -0.36 3.89 -4.68
C ASP A 132 -1.25 2.78 -4.08
N PHE A 133 -2.23 3.18 -3.26
CA PHE A 133 -3.30 2.34 -2.70
C PHE A 133 -4.65 2.62 -3.36
N GLY A 134 -4.70 3.21 -4.55
CA GLY A 134 -5.94 3.59 -5.23
C GLY A 134 -6.94 2.43 -5.33
N SER A 135 -8.15 2.62 -4.81
CA SER A 135 -9.21 1.60 -4.77
C SER A 135 -8.84 0.30 -4.04
N ALA A 136 -7.78 0.30 -3.22
CA ALA A 136 -7.41 -0.86 -2.40
C ALA A 136 -8.40 -1.07 -1.25
N ARG A 137 -8.49 -2.31 -0.76
CA ARG A 137 -9.31 -2.66 0.42
C ARG A 137 -8.41 -2.78 1.65
N LEU A 138 -8.36 -1.73 2.47
CA LEU A 138 -7.50 -1.54 3.62
C LEU A 138 -8.28 -1.56 4.95
N VAL A 139 -9.39 -2.29 5.01
CA VAL A 139 -10.26 -2.37 6.18
C VAL A 139 -9.46 -2.81 7.41
N GLY A 140 -9.44 -1.99 8.46
CA GLY A 140 -8.72 -2.26 9.70
C GLY A 140 -7.20 -2.26 9.59
N ALA A 141 -6.61 -1.72 8.50
CA ALA A 141 -5.16 -1.63 8.35
C ALA A 141 -4.54 -0.65 9.36
N VAL A 142 -3.28 -0.91 9.75
CA VAL A 142 -2.54 -0.13 10.77
C VAL A 142 -1.39 0.63 10.13
N PHE A 143 -1.32 1.94 10.33
CA PHE A 143 -0.32 2.84 9.74
C PHE A 143 0.51 3.62 10.76
N GLN A 144 0.56 3.15 12.00
CA GLN A 144 1.23 3.87 13.09
C GLN A 144 2.74 3.99 12.80
N GLY A 145 3.26 5.23 12.84
CA GLY A 145 4.66 5.53 12.55
C GLY A 145 5.05 5.39 11.07
N ALA A 146 4.11 5.13 10.17
CA ALA A 146 4.41 4.99 8.75
C ALA A 146 4.71 6.34 8.09
N THR A 147 5.61 6.37 7.11
CA THR A 147 5.92 7.59 6.36
C THR A 147 5.08 7.66 5.09
N LEU A 148 4.05 8.51 5.07
CA LEU A 148 2.95 8.55 4.08
C LEU A 148 2.97 9.75 3.12
N GLY A 149 4.15 10.35 2.90
CA GLY A 149 4.26 11.52 2.02
C GLY A 149 3.85 11.21 0.57
N ASN A 150 2.95 12.02 0.01
CA ASN A 150 2.41 11.86 -1.35
C ASN A 150 1.77 10.50 -1.65
N THR A 151 1.26 9.79 -0.63
CA THR A 151 0.59 8.50 -0.82
C THR A 151 -0.80 8.69 -1.45
N PHE A 152 -1.18 7.79 -2.37
CA PHE A 152 -2.47 7.83 -3.06
C PHE A 152 -3.45 6.82 -2.45
N PHE A 153 -4.58 7.29 -1.94
CA PHE A 153 -5.66 6.48 -1.37
C PHE A 153 -7.00 6.68 -2.11
N GLY A 154 -6.98 7.23 -3.33
CA GLY A 154 -8.20 7.57 -4.07
C GLY A 154 -9.13 6.36 -4.24
N GLY A 155 -10.36 6.47 -3.74
CA GLY A 155 -11.36 5.40 -3.78
C GLY A 155 -11.07 4.20 -2.87
N ALA A 156 -10.02 4.24 -2.04
CA ALA A 156 -9.68 3.14 -1.14
C ALA A 156 -10.72 2.96 -0.03
N ASP A 157 -10.88 1.72 0.43
CA ASP A 157 -11.68 1.39 1.61
C ASP A 157 -10.76 1.27 2.83
N LEU A 158 -10.71 2.34 3.62
CA LEU A 158 -9.95 2.49 4.87
C LEU A 158 -10.86 2.35 6.10
N THR A 159 -12.01 1.67 5.97
CA THR A 159 -12.95 1.49 7.08
C THR A 159 -12.24 0.91 8.31
N GLY A 160 -12.33 1.56 9.46
CA GLY A 160 -11.69 1.13 10.71
C GLY A 160 -10.16 1.17 10.72
N ALA A 161 -9.51 1.75 9.70
CA ALA A 161 -8.05 1.87 9.66
C ALA A 161 -7.52 2.79 10.77
N ASN A 162 -6.29 2.55 11.22
CA ASN A 162 -5.65 3.31 12.27
C ASN A 162 -4.52 4.18 11.74
N PHE A 163 -4.73 5.50 11.77
CA PHE A 163 -3.77 6.54 11.44
C PHE A 163 -3.46 7.46 12.63
N THR A 164 -3.72 7.04 13.87
CA THR A 164 -3.58 7.92 15.05
C THR A 164 -2.22 8.64 15.04
N ASN A 165 -2.26 9.97 15.20
CA ASN A 165 -1.11 10.89 15.17
C ASN A 165 -0.24 10.85 13.89
N GLN A 166 -0.76 10.36 12.76
CA GLN A 166 0.01 10.35 11.51
C GLN A 166 0.00 11.69 10.77
N PRO A 167 1.15 12.11 10.20
CA PRO A 167 1.22 13.25 9.30
C PRO A 167 0.81 12.84 7.88
N LEU A 168 -0.48 12.97 7.56
CA LEU A 168 -1.02 12.77 6.22
C LEU A 168 -0.98 14.08 5.41
N VAL A 169 0.22 14.65 5.25
CA VAL A 169 0.38 15.93 4.54
C VAL A 169 0.44 15.69 3.04
N GLY A 170 -0.41 16.38 2.28
CA GLY A 170 -0.45 16.30 0.81
C GLY A 170 -0.91 14.95 0.25
N VAL A 171 -1.68 14.17 1.01
CA VAL A 171 -2.18 12.87 0.53
C VAL A 171 -3.43 13.03 -0.33
N TYR A 172 -3.68 12.03 -1.19
CA TYR A 172 -4.85 12.00 -2.07
C TYR A 172 -5.89 11.01 -1.55
N LEU A 173 -7.00 11.50 -0.97
CA LEU A 173 -8.06 10.69 -0.37
C LEU A 173 -9.41 10.86 -1.10
N ARG A 174 -9.40 11.34 -2.34
CA ARG A 174 -10.63 11.53 -3.12
C ARG A 174 -11.47 10.25 -3.17
N ASN A 175 -12.75 10.35 -2.82
CA ASN A 175 -13.69 9.22 -2.77
C ASN A 175 -13.31 8.07 -1.82
N ALA A 176 -12.33 8.26 -0.92
CA ALA A 176 -11.95 7.23 0.04
C ALA A 176 -13.01 7.05 1.13
N ARG A 177 -13.17 5.81 1.61
CA ARG A 177 -14.04 5.47 2.74
C ARG A 177 -13.22 5.31 4.00
N LEU A 178 -13.45 6.15 5.00
CA LEU A 178 -12.81 6.15 6.31
C LEU A 178 -13.84 5.96 7.44
N ASP A 179 -14.94 5.27 7.16
CA ASP A 179 -15.96 4.95 8.16
C ASP A 179 -15.29 4.30 9.40
N ASN A 180 -15.59 4.78 10.61
CA ASN A 180 -15.05 4.27 11.87
C ASN A 180 -13.51 4.30 12.00
N ALA A 181 -12.80 5.04 11.13
CA ALA A 181 -11.34 5.12 11.21
C ALA A 181 -10.86 5.86 12.47
N GLN A 182 -9.69 5.46 12.97
CA GLN A 182 -9.02 6.13 14.09
C GLN A 182 -8.05 7.18 13.54
N LEU A 183 -8.48 8.44 13.58
CA LEU A 183 -7.81 9.58 12.95
C LEU A 183 -7.47 10.70 13.96
N ALA A 184 -7.48 10.38 15.26
CA ALA A 184 -7.17 11.35 16.31
C ALA A 184 -5.74 11.88 16.12
N GLY A 185 -5.59 13.21 16.18
CA GLY A 185 -4.30 13.89 16.00
C GLY A 185 -3.72 13.83 14.58
N VAL A 186 -4.47 13.35 13.58
CA VAL A 186 -3.98 13.29 12.19
C VAL A 186 -3.85 14.68 11.60
N ARG A 187 -2.79 14.92 10.83
CA ARG A 187 -2.64 16.16 10.04
C ARG A 187 -2.98 15.89 8.59
N PHE A 188 -4.11 16.40 8.11
CA PHE A 188 -4.55 16.34 6.71
C PHE A 188 -4.11 17.58 5.90
N ASP A 189 -3.11 18.32 6.39
CA ASP A 189 -2.70 19.59 5.82
C ASP A 189 -2.37 19.44 4.31
N SER A 190 -2.88 20.36 3.49
CA SER A 190 -2.71 20.34 2.02
C SER A 190 -3.22 19.09 1.30
N SER A 191 -4.08 18.28 1.95
CA SER A 191 -4.63 17.06 1.35
C SER A 191 -5.94 17.32 0.59
N ASP A 192 -6.28 16.37 -0.27
CA ASP A 192 -7.55 16.38 -1.00
C ASP A 192 -8.49 15.27 -0.49
N LEU A 193 -9.54 15.70 0.23
CA LEU A 193 -10.57 14.84 0.82
C LEU A 193 -11.90 14.93 0.04
N THR A 194 -11.87 15.37 -1.22
CA THR A 194 -13.09 15.53 -2.01
C THR A 194 -13.87 14.21 -2.06
N ASN A 195 -15.17 14.23 -1.74
CA ASN A 195 -16.03 13.04 -1.68
C ASN A 195 -15.60 11.95 -0.66
N ALA A 196 -14.66 12.21 0.24
CA ALA A 196 -14.29 11.25 1.27
C ALA A 196 -15.41 11.07 2.31
N VAL A 197 -15.50 9.87 2.91
CA VAL A 197 -16.55 9.51 3.88
C VAL A 197 -15.90 9.21 5.23
N PHE A 198 -16.22 9.98 6.26
CA PHE A 198 -15.65 9.89 7.62
C PHE A 198 -16.68 9.47 8.67
N ARG A 199 -17.70 8.70 8.29
CA ARG A 199 -18.80 8.37 9.19
C ARG A 199 -18.31 7.71 10.47
N ASN A 200 -18.71 8.24 11.62
CA ASN A 200 -18.29 7.74 12.94
C ASN A 200 -16.77 7.69 13.16
N ALA A 201 -15.96 8.36 12.33
CA ALA A 201 -14.51 8.41 12.52
C ALA A 201 -14.15 9.27 13.73
N ASP A 202 -13.03 8.95 14.39
CA ASP A 202 -12.47 9.78 15.45
C ASP A 202 -11.47 10.77 14.88
N LEU A 203 -11.84 12.05 14.76
CA LEU A 203 -11.04 13.14 14.17
C LEU A 203 -10.63 14.20 15.22
N ARG A 204 -10.70 13.87 16.51
CA ARG A 204 -10.31 14.81 17.59
C ARG A 204 -8.83 15.19 17.47
N GLY A 205 -8.52 16.47 17.60
CA GLY A 205 -7.18 17.02 17.42
C GLY A 205 -6.65 16.95 15.98
N ALA A 206 -7.47 16.59 14.99
CA ALA A 206 -7.03 16.55 13.60
C ALA A 206 -6.90 17.97 13.00
N SER A 207 -5.88 18.17 12.17
CA SER A 207 -5.63 19.43 11.45
C SER A 207 -6.06 19.32 9.99
N PHE A 208 -6.64 20.40 9.46
CA PHE A 208 -7.17 20.51 8.10
C PHE A 208 -6.69 21.79 7.40
N THR A 209 -5.47 22.23 7.69
CA THR A 209 -4.94 23.47 7.11
C THR A 209 -4.76 23.31 5.60
N SER A 210 -5.39 24.21 4.82
CA SER A 210 -5.36 24.17 3.35
C SER A 210 -5.85 22.83 2.76
N THR A 211 -6.79 22.16 3.43
CA THR A 211 -7.36 20.88 3.00
C THR A 211 -8.66 21.11 2.19
N THR A 212 -8.83 20.37 1.10
CA THR A 212 -10.08 20.38 0.33
C THR A 212 -11.06 19.36 0.91
N ILE A 213 -12.26 19.80 1.31
CA ILE A 213 -13.31 18.95 1.88
C ILE A 213 -14.63 18.95 1.09
N ALA A 214 -14.60 19.37 -0.18
CA ALA A 214 -15.80 19.44 -1.01
C ALA A 214 -16.50 18.07 -1.07
N ASN A 215 -17.81 18.05 -0.82
CA ASN A 215 -18.62 16.83 -0.81
C ASN A 215 -18.17 15.77 0.23
N ALA A 216 -17.40 16.12 1.27
CA ALA A 216 -17.03 15.15 2.30
C ALA A 216 -18.22 14.85 3.24
N ASP A 217 -18.35 13.62 3.72
CA ASP A 217 -19.38 13.23 4.69
C ASP A 217 -18.77 13.01 6.07
N PHE A 218 -19.10 13.87 7.03
CA PHE A 218 -18.63 13.80 8.43
C PHE A 218 -19.70 13.26 9.39
N SER A 219 -20.75 12.59 8.92
CA SER A 219 -21.88 12.17 9.76
C SER A 219 -21.44 11.30 10.94
N GLY A 220 -21.71 11.77 12.16
CA GLY A 220 -21.32 11.06 13.39
C GLY A 220 -19.82 11.09 13.69
N ALA A 221 -19.00 11.77 12.87
CA ALA A 221 -17.58 11.93 13.16
C ALA A 221 -17.37 12.77 14.42
N ARG A 222 -16.34 12.42 15.19
CA ARG A 222 -15.97 13.14 16.41
C ARG A 222 -14.93 14.21 16.06
N LEU A 223 -15.33 15.47 16.08
CA LEU A 223 -14.50 16.63 15.78
C LEU A 223 -14.50 17.61 16.96
N ASP A 224 -13.41 18.37 17.12
CA ASP A 224 -13.37 19.46 18.09
C ASP A 224 -14.21 20.65 17.58
N SER A 225 -14.76 21.45 18.48
CA SER A 225 -15.65 22.58 18.13
C SER A 225 -15.00 23.56 17.17
N ASP A 226 -13.72 23.84 17.38
CA ASP A 226 -12.96 24.81 16.59
C ASP A 226 -12.69 24.26 15.19
N THR A 227 -12.42 22.95 15.08
CA THR A 227 -12.30 22.25 13.80
C THR A 227 -13.61 22.31 13.02
N VAL A 228 -14.76 22.07 13.67
CA VAL A 228 -16.07 22.20 13.00
C VAL A 228 -16.26 23.63 12.49
N ALA A 229 -15.99 24.65 13.32
CA ALA A 229 -16.12 26.04 12.93
C ALA A 229 -15.24 26.40 11.72
N GLN A 230 -13.99 25.90 11.68
CA GLN A 230 -13.08 26.05 10.54
C GLN A 230 -13.63 25.39 9.28
N LEU A 231 -14.02 24.11 9.37
CA LEU A 231 -14.50 23.35 8.21
C LEU A 231 -15.80 23.94 7.65
N CYS A 232 -16.70 24.46 8.50
CA CYS A 232 -17.93 25.10 8.06
C CYS A 232 -17.72 26.35 7.18
N GLN A 233 -16.52 26.95 7.15
CA GLN A 233 -16.21 28.07 6.26
C GLN A 233 -15.96 27.64 4.81
N THR A 234 -15.53 26.39 4.60
CA THR A 234 -15.15 25.85 3.28
C THR A 234 -16.01 24.66 2.85
N ALA A 235 -16.85 24.14 3.75
CA ALA A 235 -17.77 23.04 3.49
C ALA A 235 -18.84 23.42 2.46
N GLY A 236 -19.00 22.55 1.47
CA GLY A 236 -20.03 22.70 0.45
C GLY A 236 -20.23 21.44 -0.38
N GLY A 237 -21.43 21.34 -0.96
CA GLY A 237 -21.84 20.24 -1.83
C GLY A 237 -22.20 18.96 -1.10
N SER A 238 -22.65 17.97 -1.86
CA SER A 238 -23.17 16.70 -1.34
C SER A 238 -22.30 15.54 -1.80
N ASN A 239 -21.98 14.67 -0.84
CA ASN A 239 -21.19 13.48 -1.07
C ASN A 239 -21.90 12.53 -2.06
N THR A 240 -21.25 12.18 -3.16
CA THR A 240 -21.88 11.40 -4.23
C THR A 240 -22.04 9.91 -3.89
N LEU A 241 -21.38 9.42 -2.86
CA LEU A 241 -21.48 8.03 -2.40
C LEU A 241 -22.61 7.85 -1.38
N THR A 242 -22.91 8.90 -0.63
CA THR A 242 -23.80 8.85 0.53
C THR A 242 -25.03 9.75 0.42
N ASN A 243 -25.08 10.63 -0.59
CA ASN A 243 -26.08 11.68 -0.78
C ASN A 243 -26.22 12.61 0.43
N THR A 244 -25.17 12.73 1.24
CA THR A 244 -25.17 13.57 2.45
C THR A 244 -24.54 14.92 2.14
N ASP A 245 -25.19 16.01 2.54
CA ASP A 245 -24.62 17.35 2.41
C ASP A 245 -23.49 17.57 3.43
N THR A 246 -22.39 18.16 2.96
CA THR A 246 -21.16 18.35 3.77
C THR A 246 -21.44 19.22 4.99
N ARG A 247 -22.16 20.34 4.82
CA ARG A 247 -22.45 21.27 5.92
C ARG A 247 -23.41 20.66 6.93
N VAL A 248 -24.40 19.91 6.45
CA VAL A 248 -25.34 19.16 7.32
C VAL A 248 -24.59 18.10 8.12
N SER A 249 -23.70 17.33 7.50
CA SER A 249 -22.92 16.29 8.17
C SER A 249 -22.00 16.83 9.27
N LEU A 250 -21.53 18.07 9.11
CA LEU A 250 -20.72 18.80 10.09
C LEU A 250 -21.54 19.49 11.19
N GLY A 251 -22.87 19.61 11.02
CA GLY A 251 -23.72 20.37 11.94
C GLY A 251 -23.49 21.89 11.87
N CYS A 252 -23.09 22.42 10.70
CA CYS A 252 -22.90 23.86 10.51
C CYS A 252 -24.21 24.62 10.76
N ARG A 253 -24.12 25.72 11.53
CA ARG A 253 -25.22 26.66 11.75
C ARG A 253 -25.15 27.83 10.77
#